data_AF-A0A640TE75-F1
#
_entry.id   AF-A0A640TE75-F1
#
_cell.length_a   1.000
_cell.length_b   1.000
_cell.length_c   1.000
_cell.angle_alpha   90.00
_cell.angle_beta   90.00
_cell.angle_gamma   90.00
#
_symmetry.space_group_name_H-M   'P 1'
#
loop_
_entity.id
_entity.type
_entity.pdbx_description
1 polymer ?
#
loop_
_entity_poly.entity_id
_entity_poly.type
_entity_poly.pdbx_seq_one_letter_code
_entity_poly.pdbx_strand_id
1 'polypeptide(L)'
;MNQPLDTPPPRRAADTTAVPAAPHGRCPAAAAKDPTPCEGPRDAATIVDRHGRESAGCVHHCARLLAGLEGARVHPFVPAPQALDVYSRARELPPFAWEIGR
;
A
#
# COMPACT_ATOMS: atom_id res chain seq x y z
N MET A 1 29.26 -47.08 12.15
CA MET A 1 28.01 -46.38 11.82
C MET A 1 27.85 -45.26 12.84
N ASN A 2 27.49 -44.05 12.40
CA ASN A 2 27.17 -42.80 13.13
C ASN A 2 28.06 -41.63 12.67
N GLN A 3 27.65 -40.90 11.63
CA GLN A 3 28.16 -39.57 11.32
C GLN A 3 27.29 -38.50 12.02
N PRO A 4 27.88 -37.38 12.49
CA PRO A 4 27.12 -36.26 13.04
C PRO A 4 26.50 -35.43 11.91
N LEU A 5 25.26 -34.98 12.14
CA LEU A 5 24.48 -34.16 11.21
C LEU A 5 25.06 -32.75 11.12
N ASP A 6 25.24 -32.30 9.87
CA ASP A 6 25.73 -30.99 9.47
C ASP A 6 25.01 -29.81 10.15
N THR A 7 25.81 -28.82 10.56
CA THR A 7 25.37 -27.51 11.03
C THR A 7 24.77 -26.70 9.86
N PRO A 8 23.56 -26.11 9.99
CA PRO A 8 23.02 -25.26 8.94
C PRO A 8 23.78 -23.92 8.84
N PRO A 9 24.00 -23.38 7.62
CA PRO A 9 24.68 -22.11 7.43
C PRO A 9 23.83 -20.92 7.92
N PRO A 10 24.45 -19.77 8.26
CA PRO A 10 23.73 -18.60 8.71
C PRO A 10 22.85 -18.03 7.58
N ARG A 11 21.62 -17.64 7.95
CA ARG A 11 20.68 -16.96 7.04
C ARG A 11 21.25 -15.60 6.66
N ARG A 12 21.46 -15.37 5.35
CA ARG A 12 21.76 -14.04 4.82
C ARG A 12 20.62 -13.09 5.21
N ALA A 13 20.94 -12.02 5.92
CA ALA A 13 20.03 -10.90 6.12
C ALA A 13 19.59 -10.40 4.74
N ALA A 14 18.28 -10.29 4.54
CA ALA A 14 17.73 -9.65 3.37
C ALA A 14 18.23 -8.20 3.35
N ASP A 15 18.95 -7.86 2.29
CA ASP A 15 19.33 -6.49 1.98
C ASP A 15 18.03 -5.73 1.67
N THR A 16 17.50 -5.03 2.67
CA THR A 16 16.39 -4.10 2.47
C THR A 16 16.95 -2.92 1.69
N THR A 17 16.99 -3.05 0.36
CA THR A 17 17.20 -1.91 -0.52
C THR A 17 15.98 -1.02 -0.36
N ALA A 18 16.07 -0.05 0.56
CA ALA A 18 15.07 0.98 0.75
C ALA A 18 14.93 1.75 -0.57
N VAL A 19 13.78 1.60 -1.22
CA VAL A 19 13.38 2.40 -2.37
C VAL A 19 13.39 3.86 -1.92
N PRO A 20 14.00 4.79 -2.67
CA PRO A 20 14.16 6.17 -2.20
C PRO A 20 12.79 6.79 -1.92
N ALA A 21 12.64 7.36 -0.73
CA ALA A 21 11.48 8.15 -0.36
C ALA A 21 11.29 9.27 -1.39
N ALA A 22 10.17 9.22 -2.12
CA ALA A 22 9.80 10.26 -3.06
C ALA A 22 9.75 11.63 -2.32
N PRO A 23 10.15 12.72 -3.00
CA PRO A 23 10.32 14.04 -2.39
C PRO A 23 9.01 14.54 -1.77
N HIS A 24 9.12 15.43 -0.78
CA HIS A 24 8.07 16.07 0.04
C HIS A 24 6.77 16.50 -0.71
N GLY A 25 6.01 15.52 -1.18
CA GLY A 25 4.83 15.64 -2.03
C GLY A 25 3.80 14.59 -1.63
N ARG A 26 2.57 14.76 -2.10
CA ARG A 26 1.45 13.83 -1.82
C ARG A 26 1.84 12.41 -2.22
N CYS A 27 1.34 11.41 -1.48
CA CYS A 27 1.68 10.02 -1.78
C CYS A 27 1.16 9.62 -3.19
N PRO A 28 1.78 8.64 -3.87
CA PRO A 28 1.39 8.27 -5.23
C PRO A 28 -0.07 7.82 -5.37
N ALA A 29 -0.65 7.19 -4.34
CA ALA A 29 -2.06 6.82 -4.33
C ALA A 29 -3.03 8.03 -4.23
N ALA A 30 -2.54 9.23 -3.91
CA ALA A 30 -3.37 10.41 -3.78
C ALA A 30 -3.74 10.95 -5.17
N ALA A 31 -5.04 10.89 -5.52
CA ALA A 31 -5.52 11.44 -6.79
C ALA A 31 -5.18 12.94 -6.90
N ALA A 32 -4.78 13.40 -8.09
CA ALA A 32 -4.31 14.77 -8.28
C ALA A 32 -5.33 15.85 -7.84
N LYS A 33 -6.63 15.57 -7.99
CA LYS A 33 -7.73 16.46 -7.60
C LYS A 33 -8.18 16.30 -6.15
N ASP A 34 -7.77 15.24 -5.47
CA ASP A 34 -8.12 15.02 -4.07
C ASP A 34 -7.45 16.11 -3.22
N PRO A 35 -8.18 16.96 -2.48
CA PRO A 35 -7.55 17.98 -1.65
C PRO A 35 -7.07 17.44 -0.29
N THR A 36 -7.43 16.21 0.09
CA THR A 36 -7.15 15.74 1.45
C THR A 36 -5.66 15.50 1.66
N PRO A 37 -5.10 15.90 2.82
CA PRO A 37 -3.71 15.63 3.15
C PRO A 37 -3.46 14.12 3.32
N CYS A 38 -2.20 13.70 3.23
CA CYS A 38 -1.82 12.34 3.54
C CYS A 38 -1.82 12.13 5.07
N GLU A 39 -2.21 10.94 5.52
CA GLU A 39 -2.18 10.55 6.93
C GLU A 39 -1.17 9.41 7.15
N GLY A 40 -0.14 9.64 7.97
CA GLY A 40 0.88 8.62 8.26
C GLY A 40 1.90 8.41 7.14
N PRO A 41 2.59 7.24 7.13
CA PRO A 41 3.61 6.93 6.12
C PRO A 41 3.05 6.95 4.70
N ARG A 42 3.80 7.53 3.75
CA ARG A 42 3.35 7.75 2.35
C ARG A 42 3.46 6.50 1.48
N ASP A 43 3.92 5.40 2.05
CA ASP A 43 4.17 4.09 1.46
C ASP A 43 3.63 2.95 2.36
N ALA A 44 2.71 3.28 3.27
CA ALA A 44 2.15 2.33 4.24
C ALA A 44 1.43 1.12 3.61
N ALA A 45 0.86 1.29 2.42
CA ALA A 45 0.18 0.24 1.67
C ALA A 45 0.36 0.43 0.16
N THR A 46 0.15 -0.64 -0.60
CA THR A 46 0.17 -0.62 -2.06
C THR A 46 -1.15 -1.17 -2.59
N ILE A 47 -1.80 -0.43 -3.49
CA ILE A 47 -2.97 -0.88 -4.25
C ILE A 47 -2.52 -1.37 -5.62
N VAL A 48 -3.12 -2.46 -6.09
CA VAL A 48 -2.95 -2.98 -7.45
C VAL A 48 -4.26 -2.83 -8.20
N ASP A 49 -4.24 -2.14 -9.33
CA ASP A 49 -5.42 -1.98 -10.17
C ASP A 49 -5.74 -3.26 -10.98
N ARG A 50 -6.85 -3.22 -11.73
CA ARG A 50 -7.31 -4.34 -12.58
C ARG A 50 -6.32 -4.73 -13.68
N HIS A 51 -5.39 -3.85 -14.03
CA HIS A 51 -4.36 -4.09 -15.05
C HIS A 51 -3.01 -4.49 -14.43
N GLY A 52 -2.94 -4.63 -13.11
CA GLY A 52 -1.72 -4.99 -12.41
C GLY A 52 -0.80 -3.81 -12.10
N ARG A 53 -1.23 -2.56 -12.33
CA ARG A 53 -0.40 -1.39 -11.97
C ARG A 53 -0.48 -1.14 -10.49
N GLU A 54 0.67 -0.86 -9.90
CA GLU A 54 0.81 -0.65 -8.46
C GLU A 54 0.85 0.83 -8.12
N SER A 55 0.29 1.18 -6.95
CA SER A 55 0.33 2.53 -6.41
C SER A 55 0.52 2.45 -4.90
N ALA A 56 1.73 2.80 -4.46
CA ALA A 56 2.06 2.93 -3.04
C ALA A 56 1.43 4.22 -2.47
N GLY A 57 1.03 4.16 -1.22
CA GLY A 57 0.35 5.28 -0.58
C GLY A 57 0.18 5.13 0.91
N CYS A 58 -0.28 6.21 1.54
CA CYS A 58 -0.78 6.13 2.90
C CYS A 58 -2.12 5.39 2.95
N VAL A 59 -2.49 4.90 4.13
CA VAL A 59 -3.73 4.13 4.34
C VAL A 59 -4.96 4.89 3.84
N HIS A 60 -5.04 6.20 4.12
CA HIS A 60 -6.17 7.04 3.70
C HIS A 60 -6.33 7.12 2.18
N HIS A 61 -5.25 7.42 1.46
CA HIS A 61 -5.30 7.55 0.00
C HIS A 61 -5.43 6.20 -0.70
N CYS A 62 -4.84 5.14 -0.15
CA CYS A 62 -5.06 3.77 -0.62
C CYS A 62 -6.52 3.34 -0.46
N ALA A 63 -7.18 3.68 0.66
CA ALA A 63 -8.60 3.38 0.87
C ALA A 63 -9.50 4.11 -0.14
N ARG A 64 -9.25 5.40 -0.40
CA ARG A 64 -9.97 6.16 -1.44
C ARG A 64 -9.77 5.59 -2.83
N LEU A 65 -8.52 5.24 -3.16
CA LEU A 65 -8.18 4.65 -4.45
C LEU A 65 -8.87 3.30 -4.64
N LEU A 66 -8.89 2.46 -3.62
CA LEU A 66 -9.58 1.17 -3.62
C LEU A 66 -11.09 1.33 -3.79
N ALA A 67 -11.71 2.30 -3.12
CA ALA A 67 -13.15 2.58 -3.25
C ALA A 67 -13.54 3.05 -4.66
N GLY A 68 -12.63 3.75 -5.36
CA GLY A 68 -12.91 4.35 -6.67
C GLY A 68 -12.53 3.50 -7.89
N LEU A 69 -11.70 2.46 -7.74
CA LEU A 69 -11.22 1.66 -8.86
C LEU A 69 -11.87 0.27 -8.90
N GLU A 70 -12.63 0.00 -9.95
CA GLU A 70 -13.19 -1.33 -10.20
C GLU A 70 -12.07 -2.36 -10.41
N GLY A 71 -12.16 -3.49 -9.70
CA GLY A 71 -11.18 -4.57 -9.76
C GLY A 71 -9.84 -4.27 -9.07
N ALA A 72 -9.74 -3.17 -8.34
CA ALA A 72 -8.56 -2.90 -7.51
C ALA A 72 -8.53 -3.80 -6.27
N ARG A 73 -7.32 -4.06 -5.77
CA ARG A 73 -7.06 -4.88 -4.60
C ARG A 73 -5.86 -4.34 -3.82
N VAL A 74 -5.79 -4.65 -2.53
CA VAL A 74 -4.58 -4.42 -1.74
C VAL A 74 -3.51 -5.44 -2.15
N HIS A 75 -2.26 -5.00 -2.33
CA HIS A 75 -1.14 -5.88 -2.66
C HIS A 75 -0.91 -6.92 -1.53
N PRO A 76 -0.65 -8.21 -1.84
CA PRO A 76 -0.61 -9.29 -0.84
C PRO A 76 0.50 -9.17 0.21
N PHE A 77 1.54 -8.38 -0.06
CA PHE A 77 2.63 -8.12 0.90
C PHE A 77 2.44 -6.86 1.76
N VAL A 78 1.29 -6.18 1.66
CA VAL A 78 0.95 -5.14 2.64
C VAL A 78 0.73 -5.83 4.00
N PRO A 79 1.32 -5.33 5.10
CA PRO A 79 1.13 -5.99 6.38
C PRO A 79 -0.35 -5.96 6.80
N ALA A 80 -0.79 -7.04 7.45
CA ALA A 80 -2.22 -7.30 7.67
C ALA A 80 -2.97 -6.15 8.37
N PRO A 81 -2.43 -5.48 9.41
CA PRO A 81 -3.12 -4.35 10.04
C PRO A 81 -3.41 -3.21 9.04
N GLN A 82 -2.43 -2.82 8.23
CA GLN A 82 -2.59 -1.76 7.23
C GLN A 82 -3.59 -2.17 6.15
N ALA A 83 -3.56 -3.44 5.72
CA ALA A 83 -4.53 -3.95 4.75
C ALA A 83 -5.97 -3.90 5.29
N LEU A 84 -6.17 -4.33 6.55
CA LEU A 84 -7.47 -4.27 7.22
C LEU A 84 -7.97 -2.82 7.37
N ASP A 85 -7.10 -1.89 7.75
CA ASP A 85 -7.46 -0.47 7.85
C ASP A 85 -7.87 0.11 6.50
N VAL A 86 -7.15 -0.23 5.42
CA VAL A 86 -7.49 0.17 4.05
C VAL A 86 -8.88 -0.34 3.67
N TYR A 87 -9.15 -1.64 3.84
CA TYR A 87 -10.46 -2.21 3.51
C TYR A 87 -11.59 -1.63 4.35
N SER A 88 -11.36 -1.42 5.65
CA SER A 88 -12.37 -0.87 6.55
C SER A 88 -12.75 0.55 6.17
N ARG A 89 -11.75 1.42 5.95
CA ARG A 89 -11.99 2.80 5.50
C ARG A 89 -12.59 2.89 4.11
N ALA A 90 -12.17 2.04 3.17
CA ALA A 90 -12.69 2.05 1.80
C ALA A 90 -14.20 1.80 1.74
N ARG A 91 -14.76 1.03 2.68
CA ARG A 91 -16.21 0.78 2.80
C ARG A 91 -17.01 2.00 3.24
N GLU A 92 -16.37 2.95 3.91
CA GLU A 92 -17.01 4.14 4.48
C GLU A 92 -16.82 5.38 3.61
N LEU A 93 -15.79 5.38 2.77
CA LEU A 93 -15.43 6.54 1.95
C LEU A 93 -16.22 6.55 0.64
N PRO A 94 -16.89 7.66 0.28
CA PRO A 94 -17.48 7.79 -1.04
C PRO A 94 -16.36 7.88 -2.10
N PRO A 95 -16.47 7.13 -3.22
CA PRO A 95 -15.53 7.25 -4.32
C PRO A 95 -15.61 8.65 -4.92
N PHE A 96 -14.45 9.23 -5.26
CA PHE A 96 -14.35 10.54 -5.94
C PHE A 96 -15.17 11.67 -5.28
N ALA A 97 -15.15 11.75 -3.95
CA ALA A 97 -15.91 12.75 -3.18
C ALA A 97 -15.69 14.21 -3.65
N TRP A 98 -14.52 14.52 -4.23
CA TRP A 98 -14.18 15.82 -4.79
C TRP A 98 -14.81 16.12 -6.16
N GLU A 99 -15.55 15.19 -6.76
CA GLU A 99 -16.29 15.37 -8.02
C GLU A 99 -17.79 15.59 -7.81
N ILE A 100 -18.29 15.39 -6.58
CA ILE A 100 -19.70 15.60 -6.22
C ILE A 100 -19.96 17.12 -6.06
N GLY A 101 -20.91 17.66 -6.82
CA GLY A 101 -21.35 19.06 -6.73
C GLY A 101 -20.66 20.05 -7.68
N ARG A 102 -20.00 19.56 -8.74
CA ARG A 102 -19.63 20.40 -9.90
C ARG A 102 -20.80 20.55 -10.87
#